data_AF-A0ABD2MM65-F1
#
_entry.id   AF-A0ABD2MM65-F1
#
_cell.length_a   1.000
_cell.length_b   1.000
_cell.length_c   1.000
_cell.angle_alpha   90.00
_cell.angle_beta   90.00
_cell.angle_gamma   90.00
#
_symmetry.space_group_name_H-M   'P 1'
#
loop_
_entity.id
_entity.type
_entity.pdbx_description
1 polymer ?
#
loop_
_entity_poly.entity_id
_entity_poly.type
_entity_poly.pdbx_seq_one_letter_code
_entity_poly.pdbx_strand_id
1 'polypeptide(L)'
;MEEYLLRELRNYVVGAIRREKAYLKFHVNNKRKDSKRLWSALDKLNIHRNALKNLPKSISVEALNNHYINSVLDTDIDLGLLDHYQSNLKPVIEELCEFVEVNEIEVLKVFGTITSSAAGNDNLSQQLWKIVMPHCLGHLTHIIDYSLTTGVVPKLWKIVHV
;
A
#
# COMPACT_ATOMS: atom_id res chain seq x y z
N MET A 1 22.71 -5.56 -52.92
CA MET A 1 21.94 -6.73 -52.43
C MET A 1 21.58 -6.56 -50.95
N GLU A 2 22.52 -6.14 -50.09
CA GLU A 2 22.29 -5.89 -48.66
C GLU A 2 21.29 -4.75 -48.34
N GLU A 3 21.33 -3.63 -49.07
CA GLU A 3 20.37 -2.52 -48.86
C GLU A 3 18.91 -2.91 -49.10
N TYR A 4 18.68 -3.80 -50.06
CA TYR A 4 17.34 -4.28 -50.39
C TYR A 4 16.79 -5.18 -49.27
N LEU A 5 17.63 -6.07 -48.74
CA LEU A 5 17.30 -6.93 -47.60
C LEU A 5 17.01 -6.10 -46.33
N LEU A 6 17.82 -5.09 -46.05
CA LEU A 6 17.61 -4.18 -44.90
C LEU A 6 16.29 -3.41 -45.02
N ARG A 7 15.91 -3.00 -46.23
CA ARG A 7 14.64 -2.33 -46.49
C ARG A 7 13.44 -3.26 -46.28
N GLU A 8 13.52 -4.51 -46.74
CA GLU A 8 12.48 -5.51 -46.50
C GLU A 8 12.33 -5.86 -45.03
N LEU A 9 13.46 -6.06 -44.32
CA LEU A 9 13.47 -6.32 -42.89
C LEU A 9 12.87 -5.16 -42.11
N ARG A 10 13.23 -3.92 -42.46
CA ARG A 10 12.65 -2.70 -41.87
C ARG A 10 11.15 -2.65 -42.09
N ASN A 11 10.67 -2.90 -43.31
CA ASN A 11 9.24 -2.89 -43.62
C ASN A 11 8.49 -3.98 -42.86
N TYR A 12 9.07 -5.16 -42.73
CA TYR A 12 8.53 -6.26 -41.95
C TYR A 12 8.41 -5.89 -40.46
N VAL A 13 9.49 -5.36 -39.87
CA VAL A 13 9.52 -4.95 -38.46
C VAL A 13 8.52 -3.82 -38.19
N VAL A 14 8.49 -2.78 -39.05
CA VAL A 14 7.54 -1.67 -38.91
C VAL A 14 6.10 -2.17 -39.06
N GLY A 15 5.85 -3.08 -40.00
CA GLY A 15 4.55 -3.72 -40.18
C GLY A 15 4.14 -4.54 -38.96
N ALA A 16 5.05 -5.32 -38.39
CA ALA A 16 4.82 -6.10 -37.18
C ALA A 16 4.51 -5.19 -35.98
N ILE A 17 5.29 -4.13 -35.76
CA ILE A 17 5.05 -3.14 -34.70
C ILE A 17 3.67 -2.49 -34.86
N ARG A 18 3.28 -2.13 -36.09
CA ARG A 18 1.97 -1.50 -36.34
C ARG A 18 0.81 -2.45 -36.03
N ARG A 19 0.93 -3.73 -36.41
CA ARG A 19 -0.07 -4.77 -36.11
C ARG A 19 -0.20 -4.99 -34.61
N GLU A 20 0.91 -5.14 -33.89
CA GLU A 20 0.91 -5.32 -32.44
C GLU A 20 0.30 -4.12 -31.70
N LYS A 21 0.67 -2.89 -32.09
CA LYS A 21 0.07 -1.68 -31.51
C LYS A 21 -1.45 -1.62 -31.73
N ALA A 22 -1.93 -2.04 -32.88
CA ALA A 22 -3.37 -2.08 -33.17
C ALA A 22 -4.09 -3.14 -32.33
N TYR A 23 -3.50 -4.34 -32.21
CA TYR A 23 -4.00 -5.44 -31.38
C TYR A 23 -4.11 -5.05 -29.90
N LEU A 24 -3.06 -4.43 -29.35
CA LEU A 24 -3.04 -3.92 -27.98
C LEU A 24 -4.11 -2.85 -27.75
N LYS A 25 -4.21 -1.86 -28.65
CA LYS A 25 -5.25 -0.82 -28.56
C LYS A 25 -6.65 -1.40 -28.58
N PHE A 26 -6.91 -2.38 -29.44
CA PHE A 26 -8.21 -3.04 -29.53
C PHE A 26 -8.55 -3.77 -28.22
N HIS A 27 -7.62 -4.54 -27.66
CA HIS A 27 -7.87 -5.27 -26.42
C HIS A 27 -7.96 -4.38 -25.18
N VAL A 28 -7.18 -3.30 -25.11
CA VAL A 28 -7.25 -2.32 -24.02
C VAL A 28 -8.56 -1.54 -24.07
N ASN A 29 -8.96 -1.04 -25.26
CA ASN A 29 -10.17 -0.22 -25.39
C ASN A 29 -11.46 -1.03 -25.20
N ASN A 30 -11.53 -2.25 -25.73
CA ASN A 30 -12.73 -3.09 -25.60
C ASN A 30 -12.96 -3.60 -24.17
N LYS A 31 -11.91 -3.67 -23.35
CA LYS A 31 -11.99 -4.14 -21.96
C LYS A 31 -11.88 -3.00 -20.94
N ARG A 32 -11.88 -1.74 -21.37
CA ARG A 32 -11.66 -0.56 -20.51
C ARG A 32 -12.69 -0.41 -19.38
N LYS A 33 -13.92 -0.89 -19.58
CA LYS A 33 -15.00 -0.84 -18.57
C LYS A 33 -14.90 -1.96 -17.52
N ASP A 34 -14.12 -3.00 -17.75
CA ASP A 34 -13.95 -4.14 -16.85
C ASP A 34 -12.46 -4.28 -16.48
N SER A 35 -12.11 -3.64 -15.37
CA SER A 35 -10.75 -3.60 -14.83
C SER A 35 -10.16 -5.00 -14.67
N LYS A 36 -10.94 -5.98 -14.19
CA LYS A 36 -10.46 -7.34 -13.95
C LYS A 36 -10.07 -8.04 -15.26
N ARG A 37 -10.87 -7.88 -16.31
CA ARG A 37 -10.58 -8.44 -17.64
C ARG A 37 -9.43 -7.73 -18.35
N LEU A 38 -9.29 -6.42 -18.13
CA LEU A 38 -8.18 -5.63 -18.65
C LEU A 38 -6.85 -6.11 -18.04
N TRP A 39 -6.76 -6.15 -16.72
CA TRP A 39 -5.54 -6.59 -16.02
C TRP A 39 -5.20 -8.04 -16.32
N SER A 40 -6.19 -8.93 -16.39
CA SER A 40 -5.97 -10.33 -16.82
C SER A 40 -5.45 -10.43 -18.27
N ALA A 41 -5.90 -9.56 -19.18
CA ALA A 41 -5.39 -9.54 -20.55
C ALA A 41 -3.95 -9.02 -20.61
N LEU A 42 -3.61 -7.99 -19.83
CA LEU A 42 -2.25 -7.47 -19.70
C LEU A 42 -1.30 -8.47 -19.02
N ASP A 43 -1.80 -9.32 -18.11
CA ASP A 43 -1.06 -10.46 -17.52
C ASP A 43 -0.70 -11.50 -18.57
N LYS A 44 -1.69 -11.91 -19.38
CA LYS A 44 -1.49 -12.88 -20.46
C LYS A 44 -0.48 -12.41 -21.51
N LEU A 45 -0.39 -11.09 -21.70
CA LEU A 45 0.58 -10.47 -22.61
C LEU A 45 1.94 -10.20 -21.96
N ASN A 46 2.09 -10.54 -20.67
CA ASN A 46 3.31 -10.36 -19.89
C ASN A 46 3.84 -8.92 -19.88
N ILE A 47 2.95 -7.93 -20.07
CA ILE A 47 3.31 -6.50 -20.17
C ILE A 47 3.58 -5.91 -18.79
N HIS A 48 2.94 -6.44 -17.76
CA HIS A 48 2.97 -5.87 -16.41
C HIS A 48 3.75 -6.72 -15.40
N ARG A 49 4.28 -7.88 -15.80
CA ARG A 49 4.95 -8.79 -14.87
C ARG A 49 6.46 -8.63 -14.92
N ASN A 50 6.98 -8.43 -13.72
CA ASN A 50 8.40 -8.34 -13.33
C ASN A 50 9.03 -6.97 -13.51
N ALA A 51 8.49 -5.97 -12.81
CA ALA A 51 9.39 -4.97 -12.24
C ALA A 51 10.39 -5.73 -11.33
N LEU A 52 11.68 -5.59 -11.61
CA LEU A 52 12.74 -6.03 -10.72
C LEU A 52 12.42 -5.51 -9.32
N LYS A 53 12.07 -6.39 -8.37
CA LYS A 53 11.77 -6.05 -6.97
C LYS A 53 13.00 -5.56 -6.19
N ASN A 54 14.08 -5.27 -6.88
CA ASN A 54 15.29 -4.76 -6.27
C ASN A 54 15.17 -3.25 -6.24
N LEU A 55 14.70 -2.71 -5.10
CA LEU A 55 15.00 -1.32 -4.80
C LEU A 55 16.52 -1.12 -4.95
N PRO A 56 16.98 0.00 -5.52
CA PRO A 56 18.39 0.36 -5.46
C PRO A 56 18.86 0.29 -4.00
N LYS A 57 19.90 -0.50 -3.71
CA LYS A 57 20.46 -0.64 -2.35
C LYS A 57 20.90 0.70 -1.74
N SER A 58 21.01 1.74 -2.56
CA SER A 58 21.37 3.10 -2.18
C SER A 58 20.23 3.90 -1.56
N ILE A 59 18.97 3.46 -1.62
CA ILE A 59 17.83 4.19 -1.06
C ILE A 59 17.59 3.71 0.37
N SER A 60 17.98 4.52 1.35
CA SER A 60 17.59 4.34 2.75
C SER A 60 16.14 4.82 2.94
N VAL A 61 15.36 4.06 3.71
CA VAL A 61 13.97 4.40 4.07
C VAL A 61 13.94 5.70 4.88
N GLU A 62 14.91 5.87 5.77
CA GLU A 62 15.09 7.07 6.58
C GLU A 62 15.41 8.28 5.70
N ALA A 63 16.31 8.11 4.72
CA ALA A 63 16.62 9.17 3.76
C ALA A 63 15.39 9.58 2.94
N LEU A 64 14.55 8.62 2.54
CA LEU A 64 13.30 8.88 1.82
C LEU A 64 12.29 9.63 2.69
N ASN A 65 12.06 9.18 3.92
CA ASN A 65 11.15 9.85 4.86
C ASN A 65 11.62 11.27 5.17
N ASN A 66 12.91 11.45 5.45
CA ASN A 66 13.51 12.76 5.70
C ASN A 66 13.39 13.67 4.47
N HIS A 67 13.60 13.13 3.26
CA HIS A 67 13.38 13.89 2.03
C HIS A 67 11.93 14.38 1.97
N TYR A 68 10.94 13.52 2.18
CA TYR A 68 9.54 13.95 2.09
C TYR A 68 9.15 14.95 3.16
N ILE A 69 9.55 14.72 4.42
CA ILE A 69 9.32 15.66 5.53
C ILE A 69 9.91 17.04 5.20
N ASN A 70 11.14 17.08 4.67
CA ASN A 70 11.84 18.33 4.37
C ASN A 70 11.50 18.92 2.99
N SER A 71 10.86 18.16 2.10
CA SER A 71 10.49 18.62 0.75
C SER A 71 9.20 19.41 0.72
N VAL A 72 8.40 19.33 1.78
CA VAL A 72 7.24 20.18 1.96
C VAL A 72 7.76 21.51 2.50
N LEU A 73 7.45 22.60 1.82
CA LEU A 73 7.76 23.95 2.31
C LEU A 73 6.99 24.15 3.62
N ASP A 74 7.65 24.74 4.63
CA ASP A 74 6.95 25.23 5.83
C ASP A 74 5.84 26.16 5.36
N THR A 75 4.62 25.66 5.43
CA THR A 75 3.42 26.38 5.00
C THR A 75 2.82 26.96 6.27
N ASP A 76 2.68 28.28 6.32
CA ASP A 76 1.98 28.92 7.42
C ASP A 76 0.56 28.37 7.53
N ILE A 77 0.12 28.12 8.77
CA ILE A 77 -1.24 27.68 9.02
C ILE A 77 -2.16 28.83 8.62
N ASP A 78 -3.07 28.58 7.67
CA ASP A 78 -4.13 29.52 7.34
C ASP A 78 -5.13 29.58 8.51
N LEU A 79 -4.91 30.55 9.40
CA LEU A 79 -5.75 30.78 10.56
C LEU A 79 -7.20 31.07 10.17
N GLY A 80 -7.44 31.72 9.03
CA GLY A 80 -8.79 32.01 8.55
C GLY A 80 -9.54 30.74 8.13
N LEU A 81 -8.83 29.80 7.50
CA LEU A 81 -9.38 28.49 7.17
C LEU A 81 -9.63 27.64 8.43
N LEU A 82 -8.72 27.70 9.41
CA LEU A 82 -8.90 27.01 10.68
C LEU A 82 -10.12 27.54 11.44
N ASP A 83 -10.26 28.87 11.55
CA ASP A 83 -11.40 29.54 12.18
C ASP A 83 -12.71 29.21 11.44
N HIS A 84 -12.67 29.12 10.10
CA HIS A 84 -13.81 28.70 9.30
C HIS A 84 -14.28 27.30 9.68
N TYR A 85 -13.38 26.32 9.77
CA TYR A 85 -13.76 24.95 10.13
C TYR A 85 -14.19 24.82 11.59
N GLN A 86 -13.60 25.58 12.50
CA GLN A 86 -14.01 25.60 13.91
C GLN A 86 -15.40 26.23 14.11
N SER A 87 -15.74 27.27 13.34
CA SER A 87 -17.02 27.98 13.45
C SER A 87 -18.16 27.40 12.62
N ASN A 88 -17.86 26.63 11.56
CA ASN A 88 -18.85 26.01 10.66
C ASN A 88 -19.09 24.53 10.97
N LEU A 89 -19.14 24.17 12.25
CA LEU A 89 -19.59 22.84 12.66
C LEU A 89 -21.07 22.67 12.33
N LYS A 90 -21.43 21.57 11.66
CA LYS A 90 -22.84 21.26 11.39
C LYS A 90 -23.54 20.95 12.72
N PRO A 91 -24.64 21.64 13.07
CA PRO A 91 -25.31 21.52 14.37
C PRO A 91 -25.95 20.15 14.66
N VAL A 92 -25.87 19.20 13.73
CA VAL A 92 -26.52 17.88 13.82
C VAL A 92 -25.52 16.77 14.19
N ILE A 93 -24.22 17.06 14.22
CA ILE A 93 -23.19 16.07 14.59
C ILE A 93 -22.73 16.42 16.01
N GLU A 94 -23.45 15.92 17.00
CA GLU A 94 -23.08 16.04 18.42
C GLU A 94 -22.01 15.01 18.82
N GLU A 95 -21.81 13.96 18.03
CA GLU A 95 -20.74 12.98 18.22
C GLU A 95 -19.43 13.54 17.63
N LEU A 96 -18.65 14.19 18.48
CA LEU A 96 -17.25 14.46 18.19
C LEU A 96 -16.54 13.12 17.98
N CYS A 97 -15.66 13.07 16.98
CA CYS A 97 -14.78 11.92 16.78
C CYS A 97 -13.75 11.93 17.92
N GLU A 98 -14.10 11.27 19.02
CA GLU A 98 -13.23 11.15 20.17
C GLU A 98 -12.42 9.87 20.08
N PHE A 99 -11.17 9.97 20.49
CA PHE A 99 -10.33 8.80 20.66
C PHE A 99 -10.76 8.09 21.95
N VAL A 100 -11.15 6.83 21.83
CA VAL A 100 -11.50 5.97 22.96
C VAL A 100 -10.48 4.83 23.03
N GLU A 101 -10.01 4.54 24.25
CA GLU A 101 -9.13 3.42 24.51
C GLU A 101 -9.78 2.09 24.08
N VAL A 102 -8.98 1.20 23.53
CA VAL A 102 -9.44 -0.08 23.02
C VAL A 102 -9.61 -1.03 24.20
N ASN A 103 -10.70 -1.80 24.23
CA ASN A 103 -10.87 -2.82 25.26
C ASN A 103 -10.33 -4.20 24.81
N GLU A 104 -10.08 -5.09 25.78
CA GLU A 104 -9.61 -6.45 25.51
C GLU A 104 -10.52 -7.26 24.57
N ILE A 105 -11.83 -7.01 24.61
CA ILE A 105 -12.81 -7.70 23.77
C ILE A 105 -12.62 -7.30 22.29
N GLU A 106 -12.38 -6.03 22.03
CA GLU A 106 -12.08 -5.50 20.69
C GLU A 106 -10.76 -6.06 20.17
N VAL A 107 -9.70 -6.06 20.99
CA VAL A 107 -8.41 -6.63 20.62
C VAL A 107 -8.56 -8.11 20.27
N LEU A 108 -9.30 -8.88 21.07
CA LEU A 108 -9.55 -10.29 20.81
C LEU A 108 -10.34 -10.52 19.52
N LYS A 109 -11.39 -9.71 19.27
CA LYS A 109 -12.18 -9.75 18.03
C LYS A 109 -11.29 -9.50 16.82
N VAL A 110 -10.50 -8.42 16.84
CA VAL A 110 -9.59 -8.05 15.75
C VAL A 110 -8.56 -9.15 15.53
N PHE A 111 -7.96 -9.68 16.59
CA PHE A 111 -7.00 -10.77 16.49
C PHE A 111 -7.62 -12.02 15.82
N GLY A 112 -8.89 -12.31 16.11
CA GLY A 112 -9.64 -13.40 15.48
C GLY A 112 -9.88 -13.23 13.97
N THR A 113 -9.85 -12.00 13.44
CA THR A 113 -10.00 -11.73 12.00
C THR A 113 -8.72 -11.97 11.19
N ILE A 114 -7.58 -12.12 11.85
CA ILE A 114 -6.31 -12.35 11.18
C ILE A 114 -6.35 -13.74 10.53
N THR A 115 -6.15 -13.81 9.21
CA THR A 115 -6.14 -15.08 8.46
C THR A 115 -4.75 -15.47 7.96
N SER A 116 -3.77 -14.56 8.10
CA SER A 116 -2.40 -14.80 7.66
C SER A 116 -1.72 -15.89 8.51
N SER A 117 -1.02 -16.80 7.83
CA SER A 117 -0.12 -17.77 8.45
C SER A 117 1.32 -17.26 8.59
N ALA A 118 1.57 -16.00 8.22
CA ALA A 118 2.90 -15.41 8.36
C ALA A 118 3.29 -15.36 9.84
N ALA A 119 4.50 -15.85 10.14
CA ALA A 119 5.10 -15.72 11.46
C ALA A 119 5.85 -14.38 11.57
N GLY A 120 5.86 -13.80 12.76
CA GLY A 120 6.67 -12.62 13.05
C GLY A 120 8.15 -12.96 13.18
N ASN A 121 8.96 -11.97 13.59
CA ASN A 121 10.39 -12.15 13.88
C ASN A 121 10.68 -13.14 15.04
N ASP A 122 9.64 -13.49 15.80
CA ASP A 122 9.68 -14.49 16.85
C ASP A 122 9.44 -15.92 16.35
N ASN A 123 9.15 -16.11 15.05
CA ASN A 123 8.75 -17.37 14.43
C ASN A 123 7.54 -18.04 15.12
N LEU A 124 6.72 -17.29 15.86
CA LEU A 124 5.53 -17.85 16.50
C LEU A 124 4.40 -17.96 15.47
N SER A 125 3.85 -19.16 15.35
CA SER A 125 2.72 -19.39 14.46
C SER A 125 1.44 -18.74 15.01
N GLN A 126 0.50 -18.46 14.12
CA GLN A 126 -0.82 -17.94 14.52
C GLN A 126 -1.54 -18.88 15.51
N GLN A 127 -1.35 -20.20 15.37
CA GLN A 127 -1.93 -21.19 16.27
C GLN A 127 -1.38 -21.04 17.69
N LEU A 128 -0.06 -20.82 17.82
CA LEU A 128 0.57 -20.62 19.11
C LEU A 128 0.11 -19.30 19.74
N TRP A 129 0.01 -18.23 18.95
CA TRP A 129 -0.57 -16.98 19.43
C TRP A 129 -2.00 -17.13 19.92
N LYS A 130 -2.84 -17.94 19.25
CA LYS A 130 -4.22 -18.23 19.72
C LYS A 130 -4.24 -18.91 21.09
N ILE A 131 -3.27 -19.78 21.38
CA ILE A 131 -3.15 -20.46 22.68
C ILE A 131 -2.70 -19.48 23.76
N VAL A 132 -1.76 -18.58 23.45
CA VAL A 132 -1.18 -17.64 24.42
C VAL A 132 -2.06 -16.40 24.62
N MET A 133 -2.91 -16.06 23.66
CA MET A 133 -3.75 -14.85 23.65
C MET A 133 -4.47 -14.59 24.98
N PRO A 134 -5.15 -15.56 25.63
CA PRO A 134 -5.83 -15.31 26.90
C PRO A 134 -4.92 -14.81 28.03
N HIS A 135 -3.62 -15.12 27.97
CA HIS A 135 -2.64 -14.72 28.98
C HIS A 135 -1.93 -13.39 28.65
N CYS A 136 -1.86 -13.02 27.37
CA CYS A 136 -1.20 -11.79 26.93
C CYS A 136 -2.16 -10.69 26.49
N LEU A 137 -3.47 -10.93 26.50
CA LEU A 137 -4.49 -10.00 26.00
C LEU A 137 -4.38 -8.61 26.64
N GLY A 138 -4.40 -8.50 27.97
CA GLY A 138 -4.29 -7.21 28.65
C GLY A 138 -2.98 -6.47 28.37
N HIS A 139 -1.87 -7.20 28.23
CA HIS A 139 -0.58 -6.60 27.85
C HIS A 139 -0.61 -6.07 26.42
N LEU A 140 -1.23 -6.82 25.49
CA LEU A 140 -1.39 -6.39 24.10
C LEU A 140 -2.30 -5.16 23.99
N THR A 141 -3.42 -5.14 24.71
CA THR A 141 -4.32 -3.98 24.79
C THR A 141 -3.57 -2.75 25.26
N HIS A 142 -2.85 -2.85 26.38
CA HIS A 142 -2.05 -1.74 26.88
C HIS A 142 -0.98 -1.26 25.88
N ILE A 143 -0.30 -2.17 25.18
CA ILE A 143 0.68 -1.78 24.14
C ILE A 143 0.00 -1.03 22.98
N ILE A 144 -1.19 -1.47 22.56
CA ILE A 144 -1.96 -0.83 21.49
C ILE A 144 -2.39 0.58 21.92
N ASP A 145 -3.01 0.72 23.09
CA ASP A 145 -3.45 2.03 23.59
C ASP A 145 -2.27 2.96 23.79
N TYR A 146 -1.20 2.49 24.41
CA TYR A 146 0.02 3.28 24.56
C TYR A 146 0.56 3.76 23.21
N SER A 147 0.53 2.90 22.18
CA SER A 147 0.99 3.25 20.83
C SER A 147 0.10 4.30 20.18
N LEU A 148 -1.22 4.20 20.36
CA LEU A 148 -2.18 5.16 19.79
C LEU A 148 -2.11 6.52 20.50
N THR A 149 -1.98 6.54 21.82
CA THR A 149 -1.92 7.80 22.61
C THR A 149 -0.59 8.52 22.45
N THR A 150 0.53 7.79 22.38
CA THR A 150 1.87 8.40 22.36
C THR A 150 2.49 8.49 20.97
N GLY A 151 1.94 7.78 19.98
CA GLY A 151 2.56 7.62 18.66
C GLY A 151 3.82 6.74 18.67
N VAL A 152 4.17 6.10 19.80
CA VAL A 152 5.36 5.26 19.94
C VAL A 152 5.00 3.80 19.77
N VAL A 153 5.52 3.16 18.71
CA VAL A 153 5.29 1.73 18.44
C VAL A 153 6.51 0.86 18.78
N PRO A 154 6.33 -0.42 19.13
CA PRO A 154 7.44 -1.35 19.38
C PRO A 154 8.41 -1.43 18.19
N LYS A 155 9.71 -1.33 18.47
CA LYS A 155 10.77 -1.42 17.44
C LYS A 155 10.69 -2.72 16.64
N LEU A 156 10.34 -3.82 17.32
CA LEU A 156 10.20 -5.15 16.71
C LEU A 156 9.11 -5.20 15.63
N TRP A 157 8.07 -4.36 15.71
CA TRP A 157 6.99 -4.31 14.70
C TRP A 157 7.44 -3.63 13.40
N LYS A 158 8.56 -2.89 13.42
CA LYS A 158 9.14 -2.24 12.23
C LYS A 158 10.08 -3.17 11.46
N ILE A 159 10.36 -4.36 11.97
CA ILE A 159 11.22 -5.35 11.32
C ILE A 159 10.36 -6.15 10.35
N VAL A 160 10.65 -6.05 9.06
CA VAL A 160 10.03 -6.89 8.02
C VAL A 160 10.83 -8.18 7.91
N HIS A 161 10.15 -9.32 8.03
CA HIS A 161 10.71 -10.60 7.59
C HIS A 161 10.69 -10.63 6.05
N VAL A 162 11.86 -10.72 5.43
CA VAL A 162 12.03 -10.94 3.99
C VAL A 162 12.02 -12.43 3.69
#